data_AF-A0A525KQL4-F1
#
_entry.id   AF-A0A525KQL4-F1
#
_cell.length_a   1.000
_cell.length_b   1.000
_cell.length_c   1.000
_cell.angle_alpha   90.00
_cell.angle_beta   90.00
_cell.angle_gamma   90.00
#
_symmetry.space_group_name_H-M   'P 1'
#
loop_
_entity.id
_entity.type
_entity.pdbx_description
1 polymer ?
#
loop_
_entity_poly.entity_id
_entity_poly.type
_entity_poly.pdbx_seq_one_letter_code
_entity_poly.pdbx_strand_id
1 'polypeptide(L)'
;MQRILLVTGTCDAFRPVSDMTIPSLKALADQFGYRFVVEWEMSADSLHPAWAKLPLIVESLDGETDFVLWVDADIIAVRHDRDIRSEISPSHDLQIVRHDHFGPYTEPHYNTGVMLIRNCDWSKDFFTRAWELRHARDWAVVEESAIHHLLGFHGWVDGKPDQATADTKHFTSLPLEWNSVPGGKLSRPIRFSITTPVIRWTSGFDS
;
A
#
# COMPACT_ATOMS: atom_id res chain seq x y z
N MET A 1 8.40 22.52 -6.00
CA MET A 1 7.24 21.61 -6.04
C MET A 1 7.74 20.23 -5.65
N GLN A 2 7.08 19.51 -4.74
CA GLN A 2 7.57 18.21 -4.28
C GLN A 2 7.60 17.20 -5.43
N ARG A 3 8.72 16.48 -5.59
CA ARG A 3 8.90 15.40 -6.56
C ARG A 3 8.29 14.12 -6.00
N ILE A 4 7.36 13.54 -6.75
CA ILE A 4 6.70 12.27 -6.43
C ILE A 4 7.15 11.22 -7.43
N LEU A 5 7.54 10.06 -6.90
CA LEU A 5 7.71 8.83 -7.66
C LEU A 5 6.53 7.92 -7.35
N LEU A 6 5.65 7.70 -8.32
CA LEU A 6 4.58 6.71 -8.26
C LEU A 6 5.16 5.34 -8.64
N VAL A 7 5.01 4.37 -7.75
CA VAL A 7 5.54 3.01 -7.92
C VAL A 7 4.41 2.01 -7.78
N THR A 8 4.39 1.05 -8.69
CA THR A 8 3.55 -0.15 -8.59
C THR A 8 4.36 -1.37 -8.99
N GLY A 9 3.97 -2.54 -8.49
CA GLY A 9 4.64 -3.82 -8.77
C GLY A 9 3.63 -4.90 -9.12
N THR A 10 3.92 -5.67 -10.16
CA THR A 10 3.10 -6.76 -10.68
C THR A 10 3.97 -7.96 -11.06
N CYS A 11 3.33 -9.07 -11.43
CA CYS A 11 3.98 -10.26 -11.96
C CYS A 11 3.12 -10.86 -13.08
N ASP A 12 3.66 -11.81 -13.83
CA ASP A 12 2.93 -12.45 -14.94
C ASP A 12 1.58 -13.05 -14.53
N ALA A 13 1.50 -13.63 -13.33
CA ALA A 13 0.25 -14.19 -12.81
C ALA A 13 -0.84 -13.11 -12.56
N PHE A 14 -0.42 -11.87 -12.32
CA PHE A 14 -1.32 -10.73 -12.06
C PHE A 14 -1.58 -9.87 -13.30
N ARG A 15 -0.96 -10.22 -14.43
CA ARG A 15 -1.00 -9.45 -15.67
C ARG A 15 -2.41 -9.06 -16.15
N PRO A 16 -3.43 -9.96 -16.13
CA PRO A 16 -4.78 -9.59 -16.56
C PRO A 16 -5.40 -8.43 -15.76
N VAL A 17 -5.06 -8.32 -14.47
CA VAL A 17 -5.50 -7.20 -13.62
C VAL A 17 -4.64 -5.97 -13.91
N SER A 18 -3.32 -6.14 -13.92
CA SER A 18 -2.41 -5.00 -14.09
C SER A 18 -2.51 -4.33 -15.46
N ASP A 19 -2.84 -5.08 -16.52
CA ASP A 19 -3.08 -4.54 -17.86
C ASP A 19 -4.28 -3.57 -17.87
N MET A 20 -5.24 -3.74 -16.94
CA MET A 20 -6.39 -2.85 -16.79
C MET A 20 -6.09 -1.64 -15.90
N THR A 21 -5.27 -1.81 -14.85
CA THR A 21 -5.08 -0.81 -13.81
C THR A 21 -3.91 0.13 -14.10
N ILE A 22 -2.77 -0.38 -14.58
CA ILE A 22 -1.55 0.40 -14.85
C ILE A 22 -1.80 1.58 -15.79
N PRO A 23 -2.60 1.48 -16.87
CA PRO A 23 -2.91 2.64 -17.70
C PRO A 23 -3.56 3.79 -16.93
N SER A 24 -4.39 3.50 -15.93
CA SER A 24 -5.02 4.52 -15.09
C SER A 24 -4.02 5.20 -14.15
N LEU A 25 -3.08 4.43 -13.57
CA LEU A 25 -2.01 4.96 -12.73
C LEU A 25 -1.04 5.82 -13.55
N LYS A 26 -0.74 5.40 -14.77
CA LYS A 26 0.04 6.21 -15.71
C LYS A 26 -0.67 7.53 -16.04
N ALA A 27 -1.97 7.50 -16.32
CA ALA A 27 -2.75 8.71 -16.59
C ALA A 27 -2.75 9.67 -15.39
N LEU A 28 -2.79 9.14 -14.16
CA LEU A 28 -2.65 9.95 -12.94
C LEU A 28 -1.27 10.60 -12.85
N ALA A 29 -0.21 9.82 -13.09
CA ALA A 29 1.16 10.32 -13.08
C ALA A 29 1.39 11.40 -14.15
N ASP A 30 0.92 11.18 -15.37
CA ASP A 30 1.02 12.14 -16.48
C ASP A 30 0.29 13.45 -16.16
N GLN A 31 -0.92 13.36 -15.57
CA GLN A 31 -1.73 14.51 -15.20
C GLN A 31 -1.03 15.44 -14.19
N PHE A 32 -0.34 14.87 -13.21
CA PHE A 32 0.26 15.63 -12.11
C PHE A 32 1.79 15.76 -12.18
N GLY A 33 2.40 15.23 -13.25
CA GLY A 33 3.84 15.30 -13.49
C GLY A 33 4.66 14.44 -12.53
N TYR A 34 4.13 13.29 -12.11
CA TYR A 34 4.87 12.33 -11.30
C TYR A 34 5.82 11.51 -12.18
N ARG A 35 6.96 11.10 -11.62
CA ARG A 35 7.72 9.99 -12.22
C ARG A 35 6.93 8.71 -11.98
N PHE A 36 6.82 7.83 -12.97
CA PHE A 36 6.10 6.57 -12.86
C PHE A 36 7.02 5.38 -13.14
N VAL A 37 7.00 4.39 -12.25
CA VAL A 37 7.74 3.13 -12.37
C VAL A 37 6.78 1.97 -12.16
N VAL A 38 6.93 0.95 -13.00
CA VAL A 38 6.26 -0.34 -12.87
C VAL A 38 7.34 -1.40 -12.77
N GLU A 39 7.34 -2.16 -11.68
CA GLU A 39 8.10 -3.41 -11.60
C GLU A 39 7.22 -4.55 -12.14
N TRP A 40 7.68 -5.24 -13.19
CA TRP A 40 6.90 -6.27 -13.89
C TRP A 40 7.25 -7.69 -13.44
N GLU A 41 8.39 -7.86 -12.79
CA GLU A 41 8.91 -9.16 -12.34
C GLU A 41 8.96 -9.21 -10.82
N MET A 42 7.91 -8.71 -10.16
CA MET A 42 7.84 -8.66 -8.71
C MET A 42 7.78 -10.08 -8.12
N SER A 43 8.81 -10.47 -7.38
CA SER A 43 8.98 -11.77 -6.74
C SER A 43 9.43 -11.61 -5.30
N ALA A 44 8.95 -12.49 -4.40
CA ALA A 44 9.30 -12.51 -2.99
C ALA A 44 10.01 -13.80 -2.56
N ASP A 45 10.72 -14.48 -3.47
CA ASP A 45 11.53 -15.69 -3.20
C ASP A 45 10.82 -16.73 -2.29
N SER A 46 9.78 -17.37 -2.84
CA SER A 46 8.91 -18.36 -2.16
C SER A 46 7.99 -17.79 -1.06
N LEU A 47 8.07 -16.50 -0.73
CA LEU A 47 7.08 -15.83 0.12
C LEU A 47 5.87 -15.36 -0.70
N HIS A 48 4.83 -14.93 0.01
CA HIS A 48 3.67 -14.29 -0.62
C HIS A 48 4.11 -13.04 -1.41
N PRO A 49 3.66 -12.85 -2.68
CA PRO A 49 4.12 -11.75 -3.54
C PRO A 49 4.01 -10.35 -2.95
N ALA A 50 3.01 -10.11 -2.09
CA ALA A 50 2.84 -8.83 -1.40
C ALA A 50 4.11 -8.36 -0.66
N TRP A 51 4.94 -9.29 -0.15
CA TRP A 51 6.19 -8.95 0.54
C TRP A 51 7.20 -8.21 -0.35
N ALA A 52 7.18 -8.45 -1.66
CA ALA A 52 8.14 -7.88 -2.61
C ALA A 52 7.98 -6.35 -2.78
N LYS A 53 6.87 -5.74 -2.33
CA LYS A 53 6.76 -4.29 -2.34
C LYS A 53 7.75 -3.61 -1.41
N LEU A 54 8.11 -4.23 -0.28
CA LEU A 54 8.97 -3.60 0.72
C LEU A 54 10.38 -3.32 0.18
N PRO A 55 11.11 -4.29 -0.40
CA PRO A 55 12.42 -4.00 -1.01
C PRO A 55 12.31 -3.00 -2.17
N LEU A 56 11.26 -3.09 -2.99
CA LEU A 56 11.04 -2.15 -4.10
C LEU A 56 10.79 -0.71 -3.61
N ILE A 57 10.08 -0.54 -2.49
CA ILE A 57 9.92 0.76 -1.83
C ILE A 57 11.27 1.28 -1.34
N VAL A 58 12.08 0.44 -0.68
CA VAL A 58 13.41 0.83 -0.20
C VAL A 58 14.31 1.29 -1.36
N GLU A 59 14.37 0.53 -2.45
CA GLU A 59 15.11 0.91 -3.67
C GLU A 59 14.59 2.23 -4.27
N SER A 60 13.28 2.43 -4.26
CA SER A 60 12.66 3.65 -4.78
C SER A 60 12.99 4.90 -3.94
N LEU A 61 13.29 4.73 -2.66
CA LEU A 61 13.73 5.80 -1.76
C LEU A 61 15.21 6.17 -1.97
N ASP A 62 16.00 5.38 -2.70
CA ASP A 62 17.40 5.74 -3.03
C ASP A 62 17.52 6.72 -4.20
N GLY A 63 16.41 7.06 -4.86
CA GLY A 63 16.37 8.01 -5.96
C GLY A 63 16.25 9.49 -5.55
N GLU A 64 16.33 10.36 -6.56
CA GLU A 64 16.11 11.80 -6.43
C GLU A 64 14.61 12.18 -6.36
N THR A 65 13.87 11.60 -5.42
CA THR A 65 12.47 11.92 -5.15
C THR A 65 12.29 12.47 -3.74
N ASP A 66 11.28 13.29 -3.53
CA ASP A 66 10.95 13.79 -2.18
C ASP A 66 9.97 12.82 -1.49
N PHE A 67 9.11 12.15 -2.27
CA PHE A 67 8.22 11.11 -1.80
C PHE A 67 8.10 9.94 -2.78
N VAL A 68 7.84 8.76 -2.25
CA VAL A 68 7.37 7.59 -2.98
C VAL A 68 5.86 7.45 -2.71
N LEU A 69 5.07 7.35 -3.77
CA LEU A 69 3.66 6.97 -3.71
C LEU A 69 3.56 5.52 -4.17
N TRP A 70 3.46 4.59 -3.21
CA TRP A 70 3.19 3.19 -3.51
C TRP A 70 1.71 3.00 -3.85
N VAL A 71 1.42 2.25 -4.90
CA VAL A 71 0.06 1.86 -5.29
C VAL A 71 0.07 0.39 -5.74
N ASP A 72 -0.73 -0.46 -5.09
CA ASP A 72 -0.90 -1.87 -5.47
C ASP A 72 -1.44 -1.99 -6.91
N ALA A 73 -1.02 -3.04 -7.63
CA ALA A 73 -1.33 -3.21 -9.04
C ALA A 73 -2.81 -3.55 -9.33
N ASP A 74 -3.66 -3.72 -8.33
CA ASP A 74 -5.11 -3.89 -8.48
C ASP A 74 -5.93 -2.61 -8.24
N ILE A 75 -5.25 -1.48 -8.07
CA ILE A 75 -5.87 -0.19 -7.84
C ILE A 75 -6.03 0.59 -9.14
N ILE A 76 -7.27 1.03 -9.41
CA ILE A 76 -7.59 1.89 -10.55
C ILE A 76 -7.73 3.34 -10.06
N ALA A 77 -6.94 4.25 -10.65
CA ALA A 77 -7.16 5.68 -10.50
C ALA A 77 -8.35 6.13 -11.34
N VAL A 78 -9.34 6.76 -10.71
CA VAL A 78 -10.59 7.18 -11.38
C VAL A 78 -10.88 8.67 -11.25
N ARG A 79 -10.09 9.38 -10.45
CA ARG A 79 -10.18 10.83 -10.23
C ARG A 79 -8.83 11.44 -10.55
N HIS A 80 -8.85 12.49 -11.36
CA HIS A 80 -7.68 13.21 -11.85
C HIS A 80 -7.77 14.71 -11.55
N ASP A 81 -8.62 15.08 -10.59
CA ASP A 81 -8.92 16.46 -10.19
C ASP A 81 -8.27 16.86 -8.85
N ARG A 82 -7.59 15.91 -8.18
CA ARG A 82 -6.86 16.14 -6.92
C ARG A 82 -5.47 15.55 -6.99
N ASP A 83 -4.51 16.33 -6.52
CA ASP A 83 -3.11 15.94 -6.43
C ASP A 83 -2.79 15.42 -5.02
N ILE A 84 -2.09 14.29 -4.90
CA ILE A 84 -1.70 13.73 -3.58
C ILE A 84 -0.86 14.71 -2.75
N ARG A 85 -0.18 15.66 -3.41
CA ARG A 85 0.62 16.68 -2.74
C ARG A 85 -0.20 17.58 -1.81
N SER A 86 -1.52 17.68 -2.00
CA SER A 86 -2.38 18.39 -1.05
C SER A 86 -2.55 17.66 0.28
N GLU A 87 -2.23 16.36 0.34
CA GLU A 87 -2.35 15.53 1.54
C GLU A 87 -1.03 15.38 2.32
N ILE A 88 0.08 15.89 1.77
CA ILE A 88 1.39 15.78 2.42
C ILE A 88 1.33 16.44 3.79
N SER A 89 1.56 15.64 4.82
CA SER A 89 1.76 16.15 6.16
C SER A 89 3.22 16.62 6.31
N PRO A 90 3.47 17.82 6.86
CA PRO A 90 4.83 18.30 7.09
C PRO A 90 5.53 17.57 8.25
N SER A 91 4.81 16.87 9.12
CA SER A 91 5.32 16.27 10.36
C SER A 91 5.34 14.74 10.37
N HIS A 92 4.91 14.10 9.28
CA HIS A 92 4.83 12.64 9.19
C HIS A 92 5.56 12.17 7.94
N ASP A 93 6.07 10.95 8.00
CA ASP A 93 6.89 10.33 6.96
C ASP A 93 6.15 9.18 6.27
N LEU A 94 5.13 8.60 6.91
CA LEU A 94 4.28 7.57 6.34
C LEU A 94 2.81 7.96 6.47
N GLN A 95 2.07 7.89 5.37
CA GLN A 95 0.63 8.18 5.36
C GLN A 95 -0.13 7.04 4.68
N ILE A 96 -1.08 6.44 5.40
CA ILE A 96 -1.84 5.26 4.95
C ILE A 96 -3.33 5.50 5.20
N VAL A 97 -4.19 4.88 4.40
CA VAL A 97 -5.63 5.00 4.57
C VAL A 97 -6.15 4.03 5.62
N ARG A 98 -7.00 4.52 6.53
CA ARG A 98 -7.76 3.68 7.48
C ARG A 98 -9.06 3.19 6.85
N HIS A 99 -9.33 1.90 6.95
CA HIS A 99 -10.63 1.31 6.64
C HIS A 99 -11.31 0.96 7.95
N ASP A 100 -12.44 1.62 8.25
CA ASP A 100 -13.13 1.36 9.50
C ASP A 100 -13.96 0.08 9.46
N HIS A 101 -14.60 -0.29 8.33
CA HIS A 101 -15.32 -1.56 8.17
C HIS A 101 -15.50 -1.93 6.69
N PHE A 102 -15.12 -3.16 6.31
CA PHE A 102 -15.43 -3.78 5.03
C PHE A 102 -16.34 -5.02 5.23
N GLY A 103 -17.66 -4.79 5.13
CA GLY A 103 -18.65 -5.85 5.35
C GLY A 103 -18.63 -6.42 6.77
N PRO A 104 -19.24 -7.60 7.01
CA PRO A 104 -19.33 -8.20 8.35
C PRO A 104 -18.05 -8.94 8.80
N TYR A 105 -16.95 -8.87 8.03
CA TYR A 105 -15.80 -9.76 8.20
C TYR A 105 -14.44 -9.08 8.36
N THR A 106 -14.37 -7.74 8.36
CA THR A 106 -13.09 -7.05 8.59
C THR A 106 -13.23 -6.01 9.69
N GLU A 107 -12.50 -6.23 10.78
CA GLU A 107 -12.19 -5.22 11.78
C GLU A 107 -11.47 -3.99 11.15
N PRO A 108 -11.55 -2.83 11.81
CA PRO A 108 -10.83 -1.63 11.39
C PRO A 108 -9.32 -1.85 11.27
N HIS A 109 -8.71 -1.42 10.15
CA HIS A 109 -7.26 -1.52 9.94
C HIS A 109 -6.75 -0.43 8.97
N TYR A 110 -5.44 -0.27 8.87
CA TYR A 110 -4.84 0.58 7.82
C TYR A 110 -4.47 -0.30 6.62
N ASN A 111 -4.92 0.10 5.43
CA ASN A 111 -4.66 -0.69 4.23
C ASN A 111 -3.44 -0.17 3.47
N THR A 112 -2.47 -1.06 3.28
CA THR A 112 -1.15 -0.77 2.69
C THR A 112 -1.13 -0.76 1.16
N GLY A 113 -2.30 -0.85 0.52
CA GLY A 113 -2.42 -0.77 -0.94
C GLY A 113 -2.09 0.61 -1.51
N VAL A 114 -2.22 1.68 -0.72
CA VAL A 114 -1.73 3.01 -1.06
C VAL A 114 -0.98 3.61 0.12
N MET A 115 0.25 4.03 -0.13
CA MET A 115 1.10 4.65 0.88
C MET A 115 1.80 5.86 0.30
N LEU A 116 1.70 7.01 0.97
CA LEU A 116 2.56 8.17 0.69
C LEU A 116 3.71 8.18 1.68
N ILE A 117 4.93 8.06 1.15
CA ILE A 117 6.14 7.78 1.93
C ILE A 117 7.15 8.90 1.66
N ARG A 118 7.57 9.62 2.69
CA ARG A 118 8.64 10.62 2.57
C ARG A 118 9.96 9.90 2.33
N ASN A 119 10.75 10.44 1.40
CA ASN A 119 12.13 10.03 1.25
C ASN A 119 13.00 10.59 2.40
N CYS A 120 13.23 9.77 3.42
CA CYS A 120 14.09 10.07 4.55
C CYS A 120 14.67 8.79 5.15
N ASP A 121 15.69 8.94 5.99
CA ASP A 121 16.38 7.81 6.65
C ASP A 121 15.42 6.97 7.48
N TRP A 122 14.44 7.59 8.14
CA TRP A 122 13.44 6.87 8.92
C TRP A 122 12.60 5.94 8.03
N SER A 123 12.12 6.40 6.88
CA SER A 123 11.32 5.56 5.99
C SER A 123 12.13 4.36 5.49
N LYS A 124 13.39 4.58 5.09
CA LYS A 124 14.28 3.51 4.63
C LYS A 124 14.50 2.46 5.71
N ASP A 125 14.81 2.89 6.94
CA ASP A 125 14.95 2.02 8.10
C ASP A 125 13.65 1.26 8.41
N PHE A 126 12.52 1.95 8.42
CA PHE A 126 11.21 1.38 8.72
C PHE A 126 10.84 0.24 7.76
N PHE A 127 10.92 0.48 6.44
CA PHE A 127 10.59 -0.53 5.44
C PHE A 127 11.62 -1.68 5.40
N THR A 128 12.89 -1.40 5.72
CA THR A 128 13.91 -2.45 5.89
C THR A 128 13.57 -3.36 7.07
N ARG A 129 13.25 -2.80 8.23
CA ARG A 129 12.81 -3.57 9.41
C ARG A 129 11.53 -4.35 9.14
N ALA A 130 10.57 -3.75 8.44
CA ALA A 130 9.33 -4.43 8.04
C ALA A 130 9.64 -5.66 7.18
N TRP A 131 10.57 -5.55 6.22
CA TRP A 131 11.02 -6.66 5.40
C TRP A 131 11.74 -7.74 6.22
N GLU A 132 12.59 -7.37 7.18
CA GLU A 132 13.28 -8.33 8.07
C GLU A 132 12.31 -9.19 8.89
N LEU A 133 11.13 -8.65 9.22
CA LEU A 133 10.09 -9.37 9.97
C LEU A 133 9.43 -10.50 9.19
N ARG A 134 9.61 -10.61 7.87
CA ARG A 134 8.93 -11.60 7.01
C ARG A 134 9.12 -13.07 7.43
N HIS A 135 10.20 -13.38 8.15
CA HIS A 135 10.50 -14.72 8.66
C HIS A 135 10.28 -14.87 10.18
N ALA A 136 9.93 -13.79 10.87
CA ALA A 136 9.88 -13.76 12.33
C ALA A 136 8.58 -14.36 12.91
N ARG A 137 7.51 -14.46 12.11
CA ARG A 137 6.20 -14.94 12.56
C ARG A 137 5.36 -15.42 11.37
N ASP A 138 4.41 -16.31 11.64
CA ASP A 138 3.28 -16.54 10.76
C ASP A 138 2.34 -15.32 10.80
N TRP A 139 2.47 -14.45 9.81
CA TRP A 139 1.69 -13.22 9.70
C TRP A 139 0.29 -13.52 9.16
N ALA A 140 -0.75 -13.15 9.90
CA ALA A 140 -2.14 -13.36 9.50
C ALA A 140 -2.49 -12.64 8.17
N VAL A 141 -1.88 -11.46 7.94
CA VAL A 141 -2.03 -10.66 6.72
C VAL A 141 -0.65 -10.14 6.30
N VAL A 142 0.17 -11.01 5.69
CA VAL A 142 1.43 -10.71 4.94
C VAL A 142 2.24 -9.49 5.46
N GLU A 143 2.75 -8.63 4.57
CA GLU A 143 3.56 -7.45 4.92
C GLU A 143 2.79 -6.39 5.71
N GLU A 144 1.48 -6.25 5.44
CA GLU A 144 0.63 -5.28 6.13
C GLU A 144 0.64 -5.49 7.64
N SER A 145 0.66 -6.75 8.08
CA SER A 145 0.76 -7.10 9.50
C SER A 145 2.09 -6.71 10.11
N ALA A 146 3.20 -6.77 9.35
CA ALA A 146 4.50 -6.32 9.83
C ALA A 146 4.56 -4.79 9.95
N ILE A 147 4.00 -4.05 8.98
CA ILE A 147 3.87 -2.59 9.07
C ILE A 147 3.02 -2.21 10.28
N HIS A 148 1.85 -2.84 10.46
CA HIS A 148 1.00 -2.62 11.62
C HIS A 148 1.71 -2.93 12.94
N HIS A 149 2.43 -4.05 13.00
CA HIS A 149 3.20 -4.43 14.17
C HIS A 149 4.23 -3.36 14.56
N LEU A 150 4.99 -2.83 13.60
CA LEU A 150 5.97 -1.77 13.85
C LEU A 150 5.32 -0.45 14.28
N LEU A 151 4.15 -0.12 13.72
CA LEU A 151 3.39 1.08 14.10
C LEU A 151 2.63 0.94 15.42
N GLY A 152 2.61 -0.26 16.02
CA GLY A 152 1.91 -0.52 17.28
C GLY A 152 0.43 -0.84 17.14
N PHE A 153 -0.04 -1.12 15.92
CA PHE A 153 -1.41 -1.52 15.65
C PHE A 153 -1.53 -3.04 15.81
N HIS A 154 -2.00 -3.47 16.97
CA HIS A 154 -2.08 -4.89 17.32
C HIS A 154 -3.50 -5.45 17.20
N GLY A 155 -4.52 -4.59 17.19
CA GLY A 155 -5.92 -5.03 17.12
C GLY A 155 -6.18 -5.93 15.91
N TRP A 156 -5.71 -5.51 14.73
CA TRP A 156 -5.83 -6.28 13.49
C TRP A 156 -4.84 -7.46 13.41
N VAL A 157 -3.64 -7.29 13.96
CA VAL A 157 -2.55 -8.26 13.81
C VAL A 157 -2.73 -9.49 14.70
N ASP A 158 -3.08 -9.29 15.97
CA ASP A 158 -3.22 -10.37 16.94
C ASP A 158 -4.28 -10.14 18.03
N GLY A 159 -5.20 -9.20 17.82
CA GLY A 159 -6.35 -8.95 18.70
C GLY A 159 -5.99 -8.25 20.01
N LYS A 160 -4.74 -7.82 20.21
CA LYS A 160 -4.31 -7.09 21.40
C LYS A 160 -4.59 -5.59 21.26
N PRO A 161 -4.67 -4.85 22.37
CA PRO A 161 -4.79 -3.40 22.32
C PRO A 161 -3.62 -2.76 21.57
N ASP A 162 -3.93 -1.74 20.77
CA ASP A 162 -2.90 -0.93 20.11
C ASP A 162 -2.00 -0.26 21.16
N GLN A 163 -0.69 -0.26 20.90
CA GLN A 163 0.33 0.29 21.77
C GLN A 163 1.30 1.12 20.96
N ALA A 164 1.30 2.44 21.17
CA ALA A 164 2.20 3.33 20.45
C ALA A 164 3.67 2.91 20.61
N THR A 165 4.39 2.93 19.49
CA THR A 165 5.82 2.64 19.38
C THR A 165 6.58 3.93 19.09
N ALA A 166 7.90 3.83 18.97
CA ALA A 166 8.73 4.95 18.50
C ALA A 166 8.37 5.37 17.06
N ASP A 167 7.81 4.45 16.25
CA ASP A 167 7.45 4.66 14.85
C ASP A 167 6.08 5.35 14.69
N THR A 168 5.16 5.19 15.65
CA THR A 168 3.80 5.75 15.57
C THR A 168 3.78 7.26 15.33
N LYS A 169 4.77 8.01 15.83
CA LYS A 169 4.86 9.48 15.65
C LYS A 169 5.16 9.92 14.22
N HIS A 170 5.68 9.01 13.39
CA HIS A 170 6.00 9.27 11.98
C HIS A 170 4.82 8.97 11.05
N PHE A 171 3.71 8.48 11.60
CA PHE A 171 2.58 7.98 10.86
C PHE A 171 1.36 8.90 10.96
N THR A 172 0.60 9.05 9.87
CA THR A 172 -0.73 9.67 9.89
C THR A 172 -1.68 9.08 8.84
N SER A 173 -2.96 9.42 8.91
CA SER A 173 -3.97 8.90 7.98
C SER A 173 -4.07 9.72 6.69
N LEU A 174 -4.19 9.03 5.55
CA LEU A 174 -4.71 9.60 4.31
C LEU A 174 -6.25 9.56 4.31
N PRO A 175 -6.93 10.47 3.57
CA PRO A 175 -8.36 10.38 3.33
C PRO A 175 -8.75 9.05 2.65
N LEU A 176 -9.92 8.50 3.02
CA LEU A 176 -10.43 7.21 2.52
C LEU A 176 -10.52 7.16 0.98
N GLU A 177 -10.71 8.31 0.34
CA GLU A 177 -10.79 8.41 -1.11
C GLU A 177 -9.52 7.95 -1.80
N TRP A 178 -8.34 8.00 -1.17
CA TRP A 178 -7.08 7.58 -1.80
C TRP A 178 -6.89 6.07 -1.86
N ASN A 179 -7.63 5.30 -1.08
CA ASN A 179 -7.60 3.85 -1.09
C ASN A 179 -8.98 3.34 -0.70
N SER A 180 -9.96 3.51 -1.58
CA SER A 180 -11.33 3.06 -1.33
C SER A 180 -11.60 1.71 -1.97
N VAL A 181 -12.45 0.92 -1.34
CA VAL A 181 -12.85 -0.42 -1.81
C VAL A 181 -14.34 -0.40 -2.20
N PRO A 182 -14.74 -1.03 -3.33
CA PRO A 182 -16.13 -1.11 -3.73
C PRO A 182 -16.99 -1.80 -2.66
N GLY A 183 -18.12 -1.19 -2.28
CA GLY A 183 -19.06 -1.78 -1.32
C GLY A 183 -18.89 -1.32 0.13
N GLY A 184 -17.88 -0.50 0.44
CA GLY A 184 -17.85 0.25 1.70
C GLY A 184 -19.02 1.25 1.77
N LYS A 185 -19.67 1.40 2.93
CA LYS A 185 -20.73 2.41 3.14
C LYS A 185 -20.12 3.82 3.07
N LEU A 186 -20.09 4.41 1.88
CA LEU A 186 -19.76 5.82 1.68
C LEU A 186 -21.06 6.63 1.55
N SER A 187 -21.13 7.77 2.23
CA SER A 187 -22.28 8.67 2.16
C SER A 187 -22.44 9.37 0.79
N ARG A 188 -21.44 9.31 -0.09
CA ARG A 188 -21.49 9.74 -1.50
C ARG A 188 -20.49 8.94 -2.36
N PRO A 189 -20.78 8.67 -3.64
CA PRO A 189 -20.06 7.67 -4.43
C PRO A 189 -18.75 8.24 -4.97
N ILE A 190 -17.60 7.77 -4.50
CA ILE A 190 -16.31 8.01 -5.17
C ILE A 190 -15.54 6.70 -5.23
N ARG A 191 -15.21 6.31 -6.45
CA ARG A 191 -14.44 5.12 -6.80
C ARG A 191 -12.97 5.40 -6.47
N PHE A 192 -12.29 4.48 -5.81
CA PHE A 192 -11.27 3.58 -6.34
C PHE A 192 -11.92 2.20 -6.22
N SER A 193 -11.66 1.32 -7.19
CA SER A 193 -12.27 0.00 -7.19
C SER A 193 -11.15 -1.00 -7.26
N ILE A 194 -10.87 -1.70 -6.15
CA ILE A 194 -10.25 -3.02 -6.24
C ILE A 194 -11.14 -3.82 -7.17
N THR A 195 -10.66 -4.11 -8.37
CA THR A 195 -11.31 -5.13 -9.18
C THR A 195 -11.10 -6.42 -8.42
N THR A 196 -12.14 -6.98 -7.83
CA THR A 196 -12.14 -8.39 -7.44
C THR A 196 -12.31 -9.19 -8.73
N PRO A 197 -11.27 -9.80 -9.34
CA PRO A 197 -11.53 -11.14 -9.84
C PRO A 197 -11.80 -11.96 -8.58
N VAL A 198 -12.96 -12.59 -8.52
CA VAL A 198 -13.18 -13.67 -7.54
C VAL A 198 -12.20 -14.79 -7.94
N ILE A 199 -10.95 -14.69 -7.53
CA ILE A 199 -10.07 -15.84 -7.46
C ILE A 199 -10.41 -16.49 -6.12
N ARG A 200 -11.35 -17.43 -6.17
CA ARG A 200 -11.39 -18.48 -5.15
C ARG A 200 -10.01 -19.14 -5.19
N TRP A 201 -9.22 -18.94 -4.14
CA TRP A 201 -8.15 -19.86 -3.81
C TRP A 201 -8.80 -21.19 -3.45
N THR A 202 -9.07 -22.03 -4.45
CA THR A 202 -9.18 -23.46 -4.20
C THR A 202 -7.77 -23.93 -3.91
N SER A 203 -7.51 -24.22 -2.64
CA SER A 203 -6.40 -25.07 -2.21
C SER A 203 -6.29 -26.26 -3.16
N GLY A 204 -5.25 -26.25 -3.98
CA GLY A 204 -4.90 -27.32 -4.91
C GLY A 204 -3.45 -27.70 -4.70
N PHE A 205 -3.12 -28.15 -3.49
CA PHE A 205 -2.00 -29.05 -3.27
C PHE A 205 -2.60 -30.42 -2.98
N ASP A 206 -3.00 -31.09 -4.06
CA ASP A 206 -3.11 -32.55 -4.06
C ASP A 206 -1.82 -33.09 -4.68
N SER A 207 -0.99 -33.69 -3.84
CA SER A 207 -0.09 -34.78 -4.21
C SER A 207 -0.48 -35.99 -3.39
#